data_AF-A0A345WMZ4-F1
#
_entry.id   AF-A0A345WMZ4-F1
#
_cell.length_a   1.000
_cell.length_b   1.000
_cell.length_c   1.000
_cell.angle_alpha   90.00
_cell.angle_beta   90.00
_cell.angle_gamma   90.00
#
_symmetry.space_group_name_H-M   'P 1'
#
loop_
_entity.id
_entity.type
_entity.pdbx_description
1 polymer ?
#
loop_
_entity_poly.entity_id
_entity_poly.type
_entity_poly.pdbx_seq_one_letter_code
_entity_poly.pdbx_strand_id
1 'polypeptide(L)'
;MTVAPVSGLPFTGLSATDLPAACLAAATDIGYRLARDAMWDGIRCNWFGPAFDDFGAGQQLGFGTLGPTLYDGTAGIALFLAALQRDSRDPVVAGTAAGAIEHALSRVEDVPDGLQIGLYTGWLGIGYAAILAGRDLCRADIVARGEALVTRAIEAVDIAAAPLDVMSGHAGAIPALLQLGTPQGRATAIACGDALLARAHDSARGLSWDTTGDMRALAETAGLTDDVARWFDEERPHLTGHSHGAAGIGLALFELAHATGERRFADAAARAFAYEDSWFTPQRGWPDLRHTDHSGCAPSAWCHGAAGIGLTRLRAWQLTGAPAYRAAAVEAMRLAAQVVLSALAGVHNYSLCHGVAGDAELFLLAASLLGDGEAAQLAATVALHGLSTYAQSGARWPCGVAGAGESPSLMLGIAGTGYFFLRMAAPQRTRSVLLITP
;
A
#
# COMPACT_ATOMS: atom_id res chain seq x y z
N MET A 1 21.97 12.17 11.64
CA MET A 1 22.53 13.19 10.72
C MET A 1 21.73 14.42 11.08
N THR A 2 22.27 15.41 11.80
CA THR A 2 21.41 16.41 12.48
C THR A 2 20.50 17.18 11.51
N VAL A 3 19.30 16.66 11.30
CA VAL A 3 18.17 17.42 10.78
C VAL A 3 17.92 18.47 11.84
N ALA A 4 18.11 19.74 11.49
CA ALA A 4 17.79 20.82 12.42
C ALA A 4 16.36 20.59 12.91
N PRO A 5 16.09 20.71 14.23
CA PRO A 5 14.73 20.61 14.73
C PRO A 5 13.88 21.57 13.90
N VAL A 6 12.74 21.10 13.40
CA VAL A 6 11.80 21.92 12.65
C VAL A 6 11.25 22.96 13.63
N SER A 7 12.01 24.04 13.79
CA SER A 7 11.67 25.19 14.61
C SER A 7 10.52 25.91 13.93
N GLY A 8 9.31 25.70 14.43
CA GLY A 8 8.11 26.35 13.90
C GLY A 8 6.85 25.51 13.90
N LEU A 9 6.91 24.19 14.17
CA LEU A 9 5.69 23.42 14.42
C LEU A 9 5.19 23.72 15.85
N PRO A 10 3.97 24.25 16.02
CA PRO A 10 3.46 24.69 17.31
C PRO A 10 3.06 23.46 18.13
N PHE A 11 4.01 22.83 18.82
CA PHE A 11 3.67 21.77 19.76
C PHE A 11 4.34 22.00 21.12
N THR A 12 3.60 22.70 21.96
CA THR A 12 3.76 22.70 23.41
C THR A 12 2.52 22.01 23.99
N GLY A 13 2.55 20.70 24.28
CA GLY A 13 1.45 20.09 25.02
C GLY A 13 1.35 18.57 25.12
N LEU A 14 1.67 17.81 24.07
CA LEU A 14 1.60 16.33 24.12
C LEU A 14 2.99 15.75 24.39
N SER A 15 3.15 15.03 25.50
CA SER A 15 4.38 14.31 25.76
C SER A 15 4.50 13.09 24.82
N ALA A 16 5.72 12.63 24.54
CA ALA A 16 5.93 11.40 23.75
C ALA A 16 5.22 10.17 24.37
N THR A 17 4.97 10.20 25.69
CA THR A 17 4.25 9.16 26.43
C THR A 17 2.76 9.14 26.13
N ASP A 18 2.17 10.27 25.75
CA ASP A 18 0.72 10.40 25.49
C ASP A 18 0.38 10.18 24.01
N LEU A 19 1.38 10.21 23.12
CA LEU A 19 1.17 10.08 21.68
C LEU A 19 0.46 8.77 21.28
N PRO A 20 0.81 7.58 21.82
CA PRO A 20 0.11 6.35 21.47
C PRO A 20 -1.39 6.39 21.80
N ALA A 21 -1.76 6.94 22.97
CA ALA A 21 -3.15 7.07 23.38
C ALA A 21 -3.91 8.07 22.51
N ALA A 22 -3.29 9.20 22.18
CA ALA A 22 -3.88 10.19 21.26
C ALA A 22 -4.07 9.63 19.85
N CYS A 23 -3.11 8.83 19.35
CA CYS A 23 -3.24 8.15 18.07
C CYS A 23 -4.38 7.13 18.09
N LEU A 24 -4.49 6.33 19.16
CA LEU A 24 -5.60 5.38 19.29
C LEU A 24 -6.96 6.09 19.32
N ALA A 25 -7.06 7.24 20.01
CA ALA A 25 -8.27 8.05 20.01
C ALA A 25 -8.62 8.56 18.61
N ALA A 26 -7.65 9.08 17.86
CA ALA A 26 -7.88 9.53 16.48
C ALA A 26 -8.29 8.39 15.54
N ALA A 27 -7.66 7.22 15.66
CA ALA A 27 -8.06 6.02 14.92
C ALA A 27 -9.50 5.61 15.28
N THR A 28 -9.86 5.69 16.56
CA THR A 28 -11.22 5.38 17.06
C THR A 28 -12.25 6.34 16.48
N ASP A 29 -11.97 7.65 16.50
CA ASP A 29 -12.86 8.68 15.95
C ASP A 29 -13.09 8.48 14.44
N ILE A 30 -12.04 8.15 13.69
CA ILE A 30 -12.14 7.80 12.27
C ILE A 30 -13.00 6.55 12.09
N GLY A 31 -12.81 5.52 12.91
CA GLY A 31 -13.62 4.31 12.91
C GLY A 31 -15.11 4.60 13.14
N TYR A 32 -15.44 5.49 14.08
CA TYR A 32 -16.81 5.93 14.32
C TYR A 32 -17.39 6.76 13.17
N ARG A 33 -16.59 7.60 12.51
CA ARG A 33 -17.03 8.31 11.30
C ARG A 33 -17.40 7.33 10.19
N LEU A 34 -16.56 6.33 9.94
CA LEU A 34 -16.84 5.27 8.97
C LEU A 34 -18.11 4.50 9.37
N ALA A 35 -18.26 4.11 10.64
CA ALA A 35 -19.47 3.41 11.09
C ALA A 35 -20.75 4.25 10.97
N ARG A 36 -20.68 5.55 11.25
CA ARG A 36 -21.79 6.49 11.08
C ARG A 36 -22.21 6.62 9.62
N ASP A 37 -21.24 6.69 8.71
CA ASP A 37 -21.48 6.93 7.29
C ASP A 37 -21.76 5.64 6.50
N ALA A 38 -21.69 4.48 7.15
CA ALA A 38 -21.96 3.19 6.56
C ALA A 38 -23.45 3.06 6.17
N MET A 39 -23.68 2.67 4.92
CA MET A 39 -25.01 2.34 4.41
C MET A 39 -25.21 0.84 4.49
N TRP A 40 -26.30 0.41 5.14
CA TRP A 40 -26.55 -1.00 5.44
C TRP A 40 -27.61 -1.62 4.55
N ASP A 41 -27.35 -2.86 4.12
CA ASP A 41 -28.33 -3.77 3.51
C ASP A 41 -28.15 -5.18 4.12
N GLY A 42 -29.06 -5.54 5.04
CA GLY A 42 -28.98 -6.78 5.79
C GLY A 42 -27.69 -6.88 6.60
N ILE A 43 -26.87 -7.89 6.30
CA ILE A 43 -25.58 -8.14 6.99
C ILE A 43 -24.39 -7.42 6.35
N ARG A 44 -24.62 -6.61 5.31
CA ARG A 44 -23.57 -5.94 4.52
C ARG A 44 -23.65 -4.44 4.72
N CYS A 45 -22.50 -3.76 4.63
CA CYS A 45 -22.47 -2.32 4.52
C CYS A 45 -21.49 -1.82 3.46
N ASN A 46 -21.74 -0.61 2.95
CA ASN A 46 -20.93 0.07 1.95
C ASN A 46 -20.92 1.59 2.21
N TRP A 47 -20.14 2.35 1.45
CA TRP A 47 -19.98 3.80 1.51
C TRP A 47 -20.07 4.41 0.13
N PHE A 48 -20.40 5.70 0.06
CA PHE A 48 -20.14 6.51 -1.12
C PHE A 48 -18.72 7.04 -1.07
N GLY A 49 -17.97 6.84 -2.14
CA GLY A 49 -16.62 7.36 -2.29
C GLY A 49 -16.37 7.90 -3.68
N PRO A 50 -15.23 8.58 -3.87
CA PRO A 50 -14.82 9.07 -5.17
C PRO A 50 -14.66 7.91 -6.15
N ALA A 51 -15.27 8.02 -7.32
CA ALA A 51 -15.18 7.05 -8.39
C ALA A 51 -14.91 7.78 -9.71
N PHE A 52 -14.05 7.24 -10.56
CA PHE A 52 -13.91 7.71 -11.93
C PHE A 52 -14.90 6.94 -12.79
N ASP A 53 -15.75 7.65 -13.51
CA ASP A 53 -16.75 7.06 -14.38
C ASP A 53 -16.81 7.82 -15.70
N ASP A 54 -17.30 7.14 -16.74
CA ASP A 54 -17.37 7.67 -18.09
C ASP A 54 -18.60 8.57 -18.24
N PHE A 55 -18.36 9.89 -18.28
CA PHE A 55 -19.40 10.89 -18.52
C PHE A 55 -19.18 11.57 -19.85
N GLY A 56 -19.88 11.08 -20.88
CA GLY A 56 -19.79 11.61 -22.24
C GLY A 56 -18.55 11.08 -22.96
N ALA A 57 -17.63 11.97 -23.33
CA ALA A 57 -16.42 11.63 -24.10
C ALA A 57 -15.14 11.54 -23.24
N GLY A 58 -15.26 11.44 -21.91
CA GLY A 58 -14.10 11.32 -21.05
C GLY A 58 -14.44 10.92 -19.61
N GLN A 59 -13.42 10.50 -18.87
CA GLN A 59 -13.53 10.14 -17.45
C GLN A 59 -13.72 11.39 -16.60
N GLN A 60 -14.72 11.37 -15.72
CA GLN A 60 -14.95 12.44 -14.75
C GLN A 60 -14.98 11.88 -13.33
N LEU A 61 -14.56 12.72 -12.39
CA LEU A 61 -14.67 12.41 -10.97
C LEU A 61 -16.15 12.48 -10.55
N GLY A 62 -16.72 11.32 -10.25
CA GLY A 62 -18.04 11.17 -9.64
C GLY A 62 -17.96 10.62 -8.22
N PHE A 63 -19.13 10.29 -7.67
CA PHE A 63 -19.26 9.58 -6.41
C PHE A 63 -20.17 8.35 -6.60
N GLY A 64 -19.69 7.20 -6.14
CA GLY A 64 -20.37 5.92 -6.30
C GLY A 64 -20.16 5.00 -5.10
N THR A 65 -20.85 3.87 -5.09
CA THR A 65 -20.63 2.82 -4.08
C THR A 65 -19.26 2.21 -4.26
N LEU A 66 -18.58 1.87 -3.17
CA LEU A 66 -17.27 1.24 -3.27
C LEU A 66 -17.35 -0.21 -3.77
N GLY A 67 -16.30 -0.63 -4.48
CA GLY A 67 -16.06 -2.02 -4.85
C GLY A 67 -15.58 -2.91 -3.69
N PRO A 68 -15.19 -4.17 -3.99
CA PRO A 68 -14.83 -5.15 -2.98
C PRO A 68 -13.36 -5.12 -2.55
N THR A 69 -12.48 -4.46 -3.31
CA THR A 69 -11.02 -4.59 -3.24
C THR A 69 -10.39 -4.15 -1.90
N LEU A 70 -9.13 -4.55 -1.68
CA LEU A 70 -8.33 -4.10 -0.55
C LEU A 70 -7.87 -2.63 -0.71
N TYR A 71 -7.61 -2.18 -1.93
CA TYR A 71 -7.05 -0.87 -2.23
C TYR A 71 -8.03 0.27 -1.90
N ASP A 72 -9.12 0.36 -2.67
CA ASP A 72 -10.11 1.41 -2.63
C ASP A 72 -11.49 0.92 -2.16
N GLY A 73 -11.65 -0.40 -1.97
CA GLY A 73 -12.90 -1.04 -1.65
C GLY A 73 -13.17 -1.30 -0.16
N THR A 74 -14.26 -2.00 0.05
CA THR A 74 -14.80 -2.37 1.37
C THR A 74 -13.93 -3.36 2.15
N ALA A 75 -13.13 -4.22 1.48
CA ALA A 75 -12.20 -5.11 2.18
C ALA A 75 -11.10 -4.34 2.95
N GLY A 76 -10.61 -3.23 2.37
CA GLY A 76 -9.64 -2.38 3.05
C GLY A 76 -10.20 -1.65 4.27
N ILE A 77 -11.45 -1.19 4.17
CA ILE A 77 -12.17 -0.59 5.30
C ILE A 77 -12.37 -1.65 6.40
N ALA A 78 -12.80 -2.86 6.03
CA ALA A 78 -13.01 -3.95 6.97
C ALA A 78 -11.72 -4.30 7.73
N LEU A 79 -10.58 -4.34 7.02
CA LEU A 79 -9.28 -4.63 7.62
C LEU A 79 -8.89 -3.60 8.68
N PHE A 80 -9.10 -2.31 8.41
CA PHE A 80 -8.86 -1.26 9.39
C PHE A 80 -9.79 -1.38 10.59
N LEU A 81 -11.10 -1.48 10.37
CA LEU A 81 -12.08 -1.52 11.46
C LEU A 81 -11.91 -2.78 12.33
N ALA A 82 -11.59 -3.93 11.74
CA ALA A 82 -11.30 -5.15 12.47
C ALA A 82 -10.04 -5.01 13.34
N ALA A 83 -8.97 -4.42 12.79
CA ALA A 83 -7.76 -4.15 13.56
C ALA A 83 -8.01 -3.18 14.73
N LEU A 84 -8.82 -2.14 14.51
CA LEU A 84 -9.22 -1.17 15.54
C LEU A 84 -10.05 -1.83 16.66
N GLN A 85 -11.00 -2.70 16.29
CA GLN A 85 -11.85 -3.44 17.23
C GLN A 85 -11.04 -4.25 18.24
N ARG A 86 -9.84 -4.73 17.86
CA ARG A 86 -8.95 -5.48 18.76
C ARG A 86 -8.60 -4.69 20.03
N ASP A 87 -8.54 -3.36 19.93
CA ASP A 87 -8.20 -2.45 21.01
C ASP A 87 -9.42 -1.75 21.62
N SER A 88 -10.38 -1.32 20.81
CA SER A 88 -11.57 -0.62 21.32
C SER A 88 -12.63 -1.55 21.93
N ARG A 89 -12.72 -2.80 21.45
CA ARG A 89 -13.79 -3.77 21.74
C ARG A 89 -15.21 -3.22 21.53
N ASP A 90 -15.36 -2.22 20.68
CA ASP A 90 -16.62 -1.56 20.39
C ASP A 90 -17.52 -2.39 19.42
N PRO A 91 -18.75 -2.75 19.82
CA PRO A 91 -19.63 -3.58 19.00
C PRO A 91 -20.09 -2.91 17.69
N VAL A 92 -20.15 -1.58 17.62
CA VAL A 92 -20.47 -0.84 16.40
C VAL A 92 -19.33 -0.93 15.41
N VAL A 93 -18.08 -0.77 15.87
CA VAL A 93 -16.88 -0.95 15.03
C VAL A 93 -16.78 -2.39 14.56
N ALA A 94 -16.96 -3.37 15.45
CA ALA A 94 -16.95 -4.80 15.11
C ALA A 94 -18.03 -5.16 14.08
N GLY A 95 -19.25 -4.66 14.31
CA GLY A 95 -20.38 -4.86 13.39
C GLY A 95 -20.07 -4.29 12.02
N THR A 96 -19.60 -3.04 11.95
CA THR A 96 -19.27 -2.36 10.69
C THR A 96 -18.13 -3.08 9.95
N ALA A 97 -17.09 -3.54 10.65
CA ALA A 97 -16.03 -4.34 10.06
C ALA A 97 -16.57 -5.64 9.42
N ALA A 98 -17.47 -6.35 10.13
CA ALA A 98 -18.13 -7.53 9.61
C ALA A 98 -19.01 -7.20 8.39
N GLY A 99 -19.79 -6.11 8.44
CA GLY A 99 -20.61 -5.68 7.32
C GLY A 99 -19.81 -5.33 6.07
N ALA A 100 -18.65 -4.69 6.24
CA ALA A 100 -17.77 -4.31 5.15
C ALA A 100 -17.14 -5.54 4.48
N ILE A 101 -16.67 -6.52 5.27
CA ILE A 101 -16.09 -7.73 4.68
C ILE A 101 -17.16 -8.64 4.06
N GLU A 102 -18.37 -8.66 4.62
CA GLU A 102 -19.51 -9.35 4.01
C GLU A 102 -19.87 -8.75 2.65
N HIS A 103 -19.84 -7.41 2.54
CA HIS A 103 -20.00 -6.75 1.26
C HIS A 103 -18.92 -7.20 0.27
N ALA A 104 -17.64 -7.06 0.65
CA ALA A 104 -16.51 -7.43 -0.21
C ALA A 104 -16.60 -8.89 -0.72
N LEU A 105 -16.87 -9.83 0.19
CA LEU A 105 -17.02 -11.25 -0.16
C LEU A 105 -18.24 -11.53 -1.06
N SER A 106 -19.30 -10.73 -0.96
CA SER A 106 -20.50 -10.88 -1.79
C SER A 106 -20.36 -10.29 -3.20
N ARG A 107 -19.31 -9.49 -3.43
CA ARG A 107 -19.07 -8.73 -4.66
C ARG A 107 -17.75 -9.10 -5.34
N VAL A 108 -17.16 -10.24 -4.99
CA VAL A 108 -15.87 -10.69 -5.59
C VAL A 108 -15.93 -10.82 -7.11
N GLU A 109 -17.10 -11.14 -7.67
CA GLU A 109 -17.30 -11.26 -9.12
C GLU A 109 -17.36 -9.89 -9.83
N ASP A 110 -17.35 -8.78 -9.10
CA ASP A 110 -17.17 -7.44 -9.68
C ASP A 110 -15.70 -7.17 -10.03
N VAL A 111 -14.76 -7.99 -9.55
CA VAL A 111 -13.34 -7.89 -9.89
C VAL A 111 -13.16 -8.39 -11.33
N PRO A 112 -12.53 -7.59 -12.22
CA PRO A 112 -12.28 -8.00 -13.60
C PRO A 112 -11.47 -9.29 -13.71
N ASP A 113 -11.74 -10.05 -14.78
CA ASP A 113 -10.94 -11.21 -15.14
C ASP A 113 -9.46 -10.83 -15.37
N GLY A 114 -8.55 -11.71 -14.95
CA GLY A 114 -7.09 -11.49 -15.02
C GLY A 114 -6.51 -10.83 -13.77
N LEU A 115 -7.34 -10.32 -12.85
CA LEU A 115 -6.90 -9.68 -11.60
C LEU A 115 -7.02 -10.57 -10.36
N GLN A 116 -7.42 -11.83 -10.49
CA GLN A 116 -7.75 -12.69 -9.36
C GLN A 116 -6.61 -12.82 -8.33
N ILE A 117 -5.36 -12.90 -8.79
CA ILE A 117 -4.19 -13.04 -7.91
C ILE A 117 -3.72 -11.72 -7.27
N GLY A 118 -4.31 -10.59 -7.65
CA GLY A 118 -3.91 -9.27 -7.16
C GLY A 118 -4.11 -9.10 -5.65
N LEU A 119 -3.09 -8.59 -4.97
CA LEU A 119 -3.14 -8.33 -3.53
C LEU A 119 -3.99 -7.11 -3.20
N TYR A 120 -3.90 -6.04 -3.97
CA TYR A 120 -4.62 -4.79 -3.68
C TYR A 120 -5.92 -4.69 -4.46
N THR A 121 -5.96 -5.24 -5.67
CA THR A 121 -7.06 -5.09 -6.62
C THR A 121 -7.87 -6.38 -6.86
N GLY A 122 -7.41 -7.51 -6.31
CA GLY A 122 -7.89 -8.86 -6.69
C GLY A 122 -8.56 -9.69 -5.60
N TRP A 123 -8.95 -10.91 -5.98
CA TRP A 123 -9.55 -11.91 -5.06
C TRP A 123 -8.60 -12.31 -3.94
N LEU A 124 -7.31 -12.46 -4.24
CA LEU A 124 -6.30 -12.77 -3.22
C LEU A 124 -6.31 -11.72 -2.10
N GLY A 125 -6.36 -10.44 -2.46
CA GLY A 125 -6.48 -9.33 -1.51
C GLY A 125 -7.72 -9.39 -0.63
N ILE A 126 -8.88 -9.65 -1.24
CA ILE A 126 -10.17 -9.76 -0.53
C ILE A 126 -10.14 -10.95 0.43
N GLY A 127 -9.64 -12.11 -0.02
CA GLY A 127 -9.51 -13.31 0.80
C GLY A 127 -8.53 -13.11 1.95
N TYR A 128 -7.38 -12.49 1.68
CA TYR A 128 -6.38 -12.14 2.69
C TYR A 128 -6.96 -11.18 3.74
N ALA A 129 -7.67 -10.14 3.32
CA ALA A 129 -8.35 -9.22 4.23
C ALA A 129 -9.42 -9.94 5.08
N ALA A 130 -10.19 -10.87 4.49
CA ALA A 130 -11.19 -11.66 5.22
C ALA A 130 -10.56 -12.57 6.28
N ILE A 131 -9.42 -13.20 5.98
CA ILE A 131 -8.68 -14.02 6.96
C ILE A 131 -8.23 -13.14 8.13
N LEU A 132 -7.64 -11.98 7.87
CA LEU A 132 -7.13 -11.09 8.93
C LEU A 132 -8.27 -10.47 9.73
N ALA A 133 -9.28 -9.91 9.07
CA ALA A 133 -10.44 -9.32 9.72
C ALA A 133 -11.22 -10.37 10.52
N GLY A 134 -11.44 -11.57 9.96
CA GLY A 134 -12.11 -12.67 10.65
C GLY A 134 -11.37 -13.10 11.92
N ARG A 135 -10.03 -13.12 11.92
CA ARG A 135 -9.22 -13.39 13.11
C ARG A 135 -9.39 -12.31 14.17
N ASP A 136 -9.28 -11.04 13.79
CA ASP A 136 -9.42 -9.91 14.73
C ASP A 136 -10.86 -9.77 15.27
N LEU A 137 -11.87 -10.20 14.52
CA LEU A 137 -13.29 -10.24 14.92
C LEU A 137 -13.70 -11.54 15.62
N CYS A 138 -12.79 -12.52 15.75
CA CYS A 138 -13.10 -13.86 16.25
C CYS A 138 -14.24 -14.57 15.48
N ARG A 139 -14.31 -14.39 14.15
CA ARG A 139 -15.32 -14.96 13.24
C ARG A 139 -14.72 -16.01 12.32
N ALA A 140 -14.73 -17.26 12.80
CA ALA A 140 -14.15 -18.40 12.07
C ALA A 140 -14.82 -18.66 10.70
N ASP A 141 -16.09 -18.31 10.54
CA ASP A 141 -16.81 -18.40 9.27
C ASP A 141 -16.29 -17.41 8.22
N ILE A 142 -15.92 -16.20 8.62
CA ILE A 142 -15.29 -15.20 7.73
C ILE A 142 -13.89 -15.67 7.34
N VAL A 143 -13.13 -16.23 8.30
CA VAL A 143 -11.81 -16.81 8.03
C VAL A 143 -11.90 -17.93 6.99
N ALA A 144 -12.82 -18.89 7.18
CA ALA A 144 -13.00 -20.02 6.26
C ALA A 144 -13.38 -19.56 4.85
N ARG A 145 -14.23 -18.53 4.72
CA ARG A 145 -14.57 -17.94 3.42
C ARG A 145 -13.40 -17.22 2.78
N GLY A 146 -12.57 -16.53 3.58
CA GLY A 146 -11.34 -15.93 3.11
C GLY A 146 -10.35 -16.98 2.58
N GLU A 147 -10.13 -18.06 3.32
CA GLU A 147 -9.29 -19.20 2.88
C GLU A 147 -9.81 -19.82 1.58
N ALA A 148 -11.12 -20.06 1.48
CA ALA A 148 -11.73 -20.57 0.25
C ALA A 148 -11.55 -19.61 -0.94
N LEU A 149 -11.63 -18.30 -0.72
CA LEU A 149 -11.40 -17.31 -1.78
C LEU A 149 -9.94 -17.24 -2.21
N VAL A 150 -8.98 -17.38 -1.28
CA VAL A 150 -7.56 -17.50 -1.60
C VAL A 150 -7.30 -18.74 -2.46
N THR A 151 -7.89 -19.88 -2.10
CA THR A 151 -7.80 -21.11 -2.92
C THR A 151 -8.37 -20.88 -4.33
N ARG A 152 -9.55 -20.26 -4.43
CA ARG A 152 -10.14 -19.89 -5.74
C ARG A 152 -9.24 -18.97 -6.57
N ALA A 153 -8.61 -17.98 -5.94
CA ALA A 153 -7.67 -17.08 -6.62
C ALA A 153 -6.46 -17.84 -7.19
N ILE A 154 -5.92 -18.79 -6.41
CA ILE A 154 -4.81 -19.66 -6.83
C ILE A 154 -5.23 -20.61 -7.97
N GLU A 155 -6.47 -21.10 -7.96
CA GLU A 155 -6.97 -22.01 -9.00
C GLU A 155 -7.34 -21.28 -10.29
N ALA A 156 -7.78 -20.02 -10.20
CA ALA A 156 -8.22 -19.22 -11.33
C ALA A 156 -7.07 -18.49 -12.06
N VAL A 157 -5.91 -18.30 -11.41
CA VAL A 157 -4.83 -17.52 -11.99
C VAL A 157 -4.21 -18.21 -13.21
N ASP A 158 -4.20 -17.51 -14.34
CA ASP A 158 -3.30 -17.82 -15.44
C ASP A 158 -1.93 -17.19 -15.17
N ILE A 159 -0.99 -17.99 -14.66
CA ILE A 159 0.37 -17.57 -14.31
C ILE A 159 1.10 -16.93 -15.51
N ALA A 160 0.78 -17.30 -16.75
CA ALA A 160 1.45 -16.72 -17.91
C ALA A 160 0.94 -15.31 -18.22
N ALA A 161 -0.35 -15.06 -17.99
CA ALA A 161 -1.04 -13.83 -18.40
C ALA A 161 -1.27 -12.83 -17.26
N ALA A 162 -1.20 -13.25 -16.00
CA ALA A 162 -1.46 -12.37 -14.87
C ALA A 162 -0.44 -11.21 -14.80
N PRO A 163 -0.84 -10.05 -14.25
CA PRO A 163 0.05 -8.90 -14.10
C PRO A 163 1.30 -9.22 -13.27
N LEU A 164 2.36 -8.45 -13.47
CA LEU A 164 3.64 -8.68 -12.80
C LEU A 164 3.78 -7.96 -11.45
N ASP A 165 3.06 -6.86 -11.28
CA ASP A 165 3.33 -5.86 -10.23
C ASP A 165 2.84 -6.22 -8.80
N VAL A 166 3.05 -5.29 -7.85
CA VAL A 166 2.63 -5.46 -6.45
C VAL A 166 1.13 -5.25 -6.27
N MET A 167 0.49 -4.46 -7.12
CA MET A 167 -0.91 -4.07 -6.99
C MET A 167 -1.84 -5.23 -7.37
N SER A 168 -1.65 -5.70 -8.60
CA SER A 168 -2.55 -6.57 -9.34
C SER A 168 -1.94 -7.93 -9.63
N GLY A 169 -0.64 -8.09 -9.39
CA GLY A 169 0.15 -9.15 -9.98
C GLY A 169 0.92 -10.06 -9.04
N HIS A 170 1.83 -10.79 -9.68
CA HIS A 170 2.72 -11.77 -9.05
C HIS A 170 3.52 -11.22 -7.88
N ALA A 171 4.10 -10.02 -8.00
CA ALA A 171 4.95 -9.48 -6.95
C ALA A 171 4.19 -9.19 -5.65
N GLY A 172 2.91 -8.82 -5.74
CA GLY A 172 2.04 -8.61 -4.58
C GLY A 172 1.58 -9.93 -3.97
N ALA A 173 1.34 -10.93 -4.82
CA ALA A 173 0.86 -12.23 -4.41
C ALA A 173 1.90 -13.02 -3.59
N ILE A 174 3.17 -12.98 -4.00
CA ILE A 174 4.26 -13.75 -3.37
C ILE A 174 4.30 -13.58 -1.84
N PRO A 175 4.49 -12.36 -1.28
CA PRO A 175 4.61 -12.22 0.17
C PRO A 175 3.33 -12.59 0.91
N ALA A 176 2.15 -12.33 0.34
CA ALA A 176 0.88 -12.71 0.95
C ALA A 176 0.69 -14.23 1.02
N LEU A 177 0.97 -14.94 -0.08
CA LEU A 177 0.89 -16.39 -0.14
C LEU A 177 1.91 -17.08 0.77
N LEU A 178 3.14 -16.55 0.84
CA LEU A 178 4.16 -17.03 1.75
C LEU A 178 3.75 -16.83 3.21
N GLN A 179 3.16 -15.69 3.57
CA GLN A 179 2.68 -15.41 4.93
C GLN A 179 1.51 -16.33 5.32
N LEU A 180 0.60 -16.63 4.40
CA LEU A 180 -0.50 -17.58 4.65
C LEU A 180 0.01 -19.02 4.82
N GLY A 181 1.15 -19.36 4.21
CA GLY A 181 1.93 -20.55 4.55
C GLY A 181 1.31 -21.89 4.12
N THR A 182 0.28 -21.89 3.27
CA THR A 182 -0.30 -23.14 2.75
C THR A 182 0.64 -23.79 1.73
N PRO A 183 0.67 -25.14 1.61
CA PRO A 183 1.51 -25.81 0.61
C PRO A 183 1.21 -25.36 -0.83
N GLN A 184 -0.08 -25.20 -1.15
CA GLN A 184 -0.52 -24.71 -2.45
C GLN A 184 -0.09 -23.24 -2.67
N GLY A 185 -0.29 -22.37 -1.67
CA GLY A 185 0.15 -20.97 -1.74
C GLY A 185 1.66 -20.83 -1.93
N ARG A 186 2.47 -21.65 -1.24
CA ARG A 186 3.92 -21.69 -1.45
C ARG A 186 4.29 -22.13 -2.87
N ALA A 187 3.64 -23.16 -3.41
CA ALA A 187 3.88 -23.60 -4.78
C ALA A 187 3.52 -22.51 -5.80
N THR A 188 2.39 -21.83 -5.60
CA THR A 188 1.97 -20.70 -6.46
C THR A 188 2.91 -19.50 -6.33
N ALA A 189 3.42 -19.19 -5.14
CA ALA A 189 4.42 -18.12 -4.96
C ALA A 189 5.71 -18.41 -5.76
N ILE A 190 6.14 -19.68 -5.81
CA ILE A 190 7.28 -20.09 -6.65
C ILE A 190 6.94 -19.91 -8.14
N ALA A 191 5.75 -20.35 -8.58
CA ALA A 191 5.32 -20.18 -9.97
C ALA A 191 5.20 -18.70 -10.38
N CYS A 192 4.70 -17.83 -9.50
CA CYS A 192 4.72 -16.38 -9.67
C CYS A 192 6.15 -15.86 -9.84
N GLY A 193 7.09 -16.32 -9.01
CA GLY A 193 8.51 -15.98 -9.14
C GLY A 193 9.12 -16.44 -10.47
N ASP A 194 8.77 -17.64 -10.93
CA ASP A 194 9.21 -18.16 -12.23
C ASP A 194 8.70 -17.30 -13.38
N ALA A 195 7.43 -16.88 -13.34
CA ALA A 195 6.85 -15.98 -14.32
C ALA A 195 7.53 -14.60 -14.33
N LEU A 196 7.84 -14.05 -13.15
CA LEU A 196 8.61 -12.81 -13.03
C LEU A 196 10.00 -12.94 -13.68
N LEU A 197 10.71 -14.04 -13.46
CA LEU A 197 12.01 -14.28 -14.09
C LEU A 197 11.91 -14.45 -15.60
N ALA A 198 10.90 -15.18 -16.08
CA ALA A 198 10.68 -15.43 -17.50
C ALA A 198 10.35 -14.15 -18.29
N ARG A 199 9.70 -13.18 -17.63
CA ARG A 199 9.26 -11.90 -18.22
C ARG A 199 10.18 -10.72 -17.85
N ALA A 200 11.36 -11.00 -17.29
CA ALA A 200 12.34 -9.96 -16.97
C ALA A 200 13.05 -9.48 -18.24
N HIS A 201 13.13 -8.16 -18.40
CA HIS A 201 13.92 -7.53 -19.45
C HIS A 201 15.35 -7.29 -18.96
N ASP A 202 16.32 -7.90 -19.65
CA ASP A 202 17.74 -7.80 -19.33
C ASP A 202 18.39 -6.60 -20.05
N SER A 203 18.99 -5.69 -19.29
CA SER A 203 19.72 -4.55 -19.81
C SER A 203 21.02 -4.31 -19.05
N ALA A 204 21.89 -3.44 -19.59
CA ALA A 204 23.10 -2.99 -18.91
C ALA A 204 22.81 -2.29 -17.56
N ARG A 205 21.58 -1.83 -17.33
CA ARG A 205 21.15 -1.21 -16.07
C ARG A 205 20.75 -2.24 -15.01
N GLY A 206 20.40 -3.46 -15.40
CA GLY A 206 19.82 -4.48 -14.52
C GLY A 206 18.58 -5.11 -15.13
N LEU A 207 17.77 -5.76 -14.29
CA LEU A 207 16.50 -6.36 -14.66
C LEU A 207 15.35 -5.38 -14.43
N SER A 208 14.42 -5.31 -15.37
CA SER A 208 13.19 -4.51 -15.26
C SER A 208 12.01 -5.21 -15.94
N TRP A 209 10.81 -4.69 -15.77
CA TRP A 209 9.57 -5.34 -16.22
C TRP A 209 8.61 -4.34 -16.86
N ASP A 210 7.95 -4.75 -17.95
CA ASP A 210 6.93 -3.95 -18.63
C ASP A 210 5.57 -4.05 -17.93
N THR A 211 5.47 -3.43 -16.76
CA THR A 211 4.20 -3.34 -16.00
C THR A 211 3.23 -2.32 -16.61
N THR A 212 3.74 -1.40 -17.43
CA THR A 212 2.93 -0.46 -18.21
C THR A 212 2.16 -1.15 -19.32
N GLY A 213 2.76 -2.12 -19.99
CA GLY A 213 2.06 -3.00 -20.93
C GLY A 213 0.94 -3.80 -20.28
N ASP A 214 1.18 -4.34 -19.06
CA ASP A 214 0.13 -5.03 -18.29
C ASP A 214 -1.04 -4.09 -17.96
N MET A 215 -0.76 -2.87 -17.49
CA MET A 215 -1.79 -1.86 -17.19
C MET A 215 -2.61 -1.48 -18.43
N ARG A 216 -1.95 -1.35 -19.58
CA ARG A 216 -2.62 -1.08 -20.86
C ARG A 216 -3.55 -2.23 -21.27
N ALA A 217 -3.07 -3.46 -21.23
CA ALA A 217 -3.88 -4.64 -21.57
C ALA A 217 -5.12 -4.77 -20.67
N LEU A 218 -4.97 -4.45 -19.37
CA LEU A 218 -6.08 -4.41 -18.42
C LEU A 218 -7.08 -3.29 -18.75
N ALA A 219 -6.60 -2.08 -19.06
CA ALA A 219 -7.46 -0.96 -19.43
C ALA A 219 -8.27 -1.27 -20.70
N GLU A 220 -7.63 -1.83 -21.72
CA GLU A 220 -8.28 -2.28 -22.96
C GLU A 220 -9.38 -3.33 -22.68
N THR A 221 -9.07 -4.31 -21.83
CA THR A 221 -10.02 -5.38 -21.46
C THR A 221 -11.20 -4.85 -20.63
N ALA A 222 -10.96 -3.85 -19.78
CA ALA A 222 -11.97 -3.19 -18.96
C ALA A 222 -12.82 -2.17 -19.74
N GLY A 223 -12.54 -1.95 -21.03
CA GLY A 223 -13.22 -0.95 -21.84
C GLY A 223 -12.90 0.50 -21.44
N LEU A 224 -11.84 0.71 -20.64
CA LEU A 224 -11.37 2.04 -20.27
C LEU A 224 -10.69 2.67 -21.50
N THR A 225 -11.26 3.77 -21.97
CA THR A 225 -11.02 4.40 -23.29
C THR A 225 -9.59 4.92 -23.53
N ASP A 226 -9.33 5.32 -24.78
CA ASP A 226 -8.06 5.80 -25.37
C ASP A 226 -7.24 6.78 -24.50
N ASP A 227 -7.87 7.56 -23.61
CA ASP A 227 -7.17 8.55 -22.78
C ASP A 227 -6.24 7.91 -21.74
N VAL A 228 -6.56 6.73 -21.21
CA VAL A 228 -5.68 5.97 -20.30
C VAL A 228 -4.57 5.27 -21.09
N ALA A 229 -4.92 4.71 -22.26
CA ALA A 229 -3.96 4.06 -23.16
C ALA A 229 -2.85 5.02 -23.63
N ARG A 230 -3.16 6.31 -23.85
CA ARG A 230 -2.17 7.36 -24.21
C ARG A 230 -1.07 7.59 -23.18
N TRP A 231 -1.29 7.28 -21.90
CA TRP A 231 -0.23 7.34 -20.87
C TRP A 231 0.81 6.23 -21.04
N PHE A 232 0.48 5.19 -21.80
CA PHE A 232 1.23 3.95 -21.96
C PHE A 232 1.65 3.68 -23.43
N ASP A 233 1.44 4.64 -24.34
CA ASP A 233 1.61 4.46 -25.80
C ASP A 233 2.99 4.89 -26.34
N GLU A 234 3.86 5.45 -25.50
CA GLU A 234 5.24 5.79 -25.88
C GLU A 234 6.21 4.73 -25.36
N GLU A 235 7.28 4.42 -26.13
CA GLU A 235 8.42 3.62 -25.64
C GLU A 235 9.04 4.34 -24.43
N ARG A 236 8.61 3.93 -23.24
CA ARG A 236 9.05 4.49 -21.96
C ARG A 236 9.90 3.47 -21.22
N PRO A 237 10.87 3.94 -20.43
CA PRO A 237 11.58 3.04 -19.54
C PRO A 237 10.62 2.36 -18.56
N HIS A 238 10.87 1.08 -18.27
CA HIS A 238 10.15 0.33 -17.26
C HIS A 238 10.17 1.03 -15.90
N LEU A 239 9.06 0.95 -15.16
CA LEU A 239 8.84 1.79 -13.99
C LEU A 239 9.79 1.48 -12.82
N THR A 240 10.04 2.53 -12.04
CA THR A 240 10.68 2.47 -10.73
C THR A 240 9.65 2.45 -9.60
N GLY A 241 10.09 2.19 -8.36
CA GLY A 241 9.22 2.22 -7.19
C GLY A 241 8.57 0.88 -6.83
N HIS A 242 7.71 0.92 -5.80
CA HIS A 242 7.22 -0.27 -5.13
C HIS A 242 5.93 -0.84 -5.75
N SER A 243 4.97 0.00 -6.15
CA SER A 243 3.67 -0.47 -6.63
C SER A 243 3.76 -1.19 -7.98
N HIS A 244 4.22 -0.48 -9.01
CA HIS A 244 4.31 -0.97 -10.38
C HIS A 244 5.75 -1.14 -10.87
N GLY A 245 6.75 -0.92 -10.00
CA GLY A 245 8.14 -0.80 -10.42
C GLY A 245 9.05 -1.96 -10.02
N ALA A 246 10.30 -1.86 -10.47
CA ALA A 246 11.34 -2.85 -10.20
C ALA A 246 11.67 -3.02 -8.71
N ALA A 247 11.43 -2.00 -7.85
CA ALA A 247 11.69 -2.13 -6.42
C ALA A 247 10.72 -3.11 -5.74
N GLY A 248 9.43 -3.08 -6.12
CA GLY A 248 8.42 -4.00 -5.60
C GLY A 248 8.68 -5.44 -6.04
N ILE A 249 8.93 -5.63 -7.35
CA ILE A 249 9.24 -6.93 -7.92
C ILE A 249 10.53 -7.51 -7.33
N GLY A 250 11.58 -6.70 -7.24
CA GLY A 250 12.84 -7.12 -6.62
C GLY A 250 12.68 -7.54 -5.15
N LEU A 251 11.85 -6.84 -4.38
CA LEU A 251 11.57 -7.22 -3.00
C LEU A 251 10.83 -8.57 -2.91
N ALA A 252 9.82 -8.79 -3.76
CA ALA A 252 9.09 -10.05 -3.80
C ALA A 252 10.02 -11.24 -4.12
N LEU A 253 10.97 -11.04 -5.04
CA LEU A 253 11.99 -12.03 -5.36
C LEU A 253 12.96 -12.27 -4.19
N PHE A 254 13.31 -11.25 -3.39
CA PHE A 254 14.09 -11.47 -2.16
C PHE A 254 13.33 -12.26 -1.11
N GLU A 255 12.04 -11.98 -0.90
CA GLU A 255 11.20 -12.76 0.03
C GLU A 255 11.13 -14.23 -0.41
N LEU A 256 10.96 -14.47 -1.72
CA LEU A 256 10.94 -15.82 -2.27
C LEU A 256 12.29 -16.51 -2.12
N ALA A 257 13.40 -15.82 -2.38
CA ALA A 257 14.75 -16.34 -2.17
C ALA A 257 14.98 -16.73 -0.71
N HIS A 258 14.53 -15.90 0.24
CA HIS A 258 14.62 -16.20 1.67
C HIS A 258 13.77 -17.42 2.05
N ALA A 259 12.54 -17.52 1.52
CA ALA A 259 11.63 -18.61 1.84
C ALA A 259 12.01 -19.97 1.21
N THR A 260 12.73 -19.97 0.08
CA THR A 260 13.08 -21.17 -0.70
C THR A 260 14.55 -21.57 -0.60
N GLY A 261 15.45 -20.62 -0.34
CA GLY A 261 16.90 -20.80 -0.45
C GLY A 261 17.43 -20.76 -1.89
N GLU A 262 16.59 -20.49 -2.89
CA GLU A 262 16.99 -20.51 -4.30
C GLU A 262 17.70 -19.22 -4.72
N ARG A 263 19.00 -19.33 -5.04
CA ARG A 263 19.83 -18.17 -5.41
C ARG A 263 19.34 -17.40 -6.63
N ARG A 264 18.70 -18.06 -7.60
CA ARG A 264 18.20 -17.41 -8.83
C ARG A 264 17.25 -16.24 -8.54
N PHE A 265 16.43 -16.35 -7.49
CA PHE A 265 15.55 -15.28 -7.06
C PHE A 265 16.33 -14.13 -6.41
N ALA A 266 17.34 -14.43 -5.57
CA ALA A 266 18.20 -13.42 -4.96
C ALA A 266 19.03 -12.67 -6.00
N ASP A 267 19.58 -13.38 -6.99
CA ASP A 267 20.38 -12.79 -8.07
C ASP A 267 19.52 -11.84 -8.92
N ALA A 268 18.31 -12.26 -9.29
CA ALA A 268 17.38 -11.41 -10.02
C ALA A 268 16.91 -10.20 -9.21
N ALA A 269 16.64 -10.38 -7.91
CA ALA A 269 16.28 -9.31 -7.00
C ALA A 269 17.38 -8.23 -6.91
N ALA A 270 18.64 -8.64 -6.77
CA ALA A 270 19.78 -7.73 -6.75
C ALA A 270 19.90 -6.96 -8.08
N ARG A 271 19.63 -7.61 -9.22
CA ARG A 271 19.63 -6.96 -10.54
C ARG A 271 18.45 -6.02 -10.75
N ALA A 272 17.29 -6.29 -10.12
CA ALA A 272 16.16 -5.36 -10.09
C ALA A 272 16.54 -4.07 -9.36
N PHE A 273 17.25 -4.20 -8.23
CA PHE A 273 17.70 -3.06 -7.46
C PHE A 273 18.82 -2.29 -8.18
N ALA A 274 19.70 -2.98 -8.92
CA ALA A 274 20.66 -2.32 -9.79
C ALA A 274 19.97 -1.45 -10.87
N TYR A 275 18.87 -1.93 -11.45
CA TYR A 275 18.07 -1.14 -12.40
C TYR A 275 17.53 0.14 -11.74
N GLU A 276 16.90 0.02 -10.58
CA GLU A 276 16.43 1.17 -9.79
C GLU A 276 17.57 2.16 -9.47
N ASP A 277 18.69 1.65 -8.97
CA ASP A 277 19.81 2.48 -8.53
C ASP A 277 20.46 3.20 -9.73
N SER A 278 20.36 2.65 -10.96
CA SER A 278 20.82 3.32 -12.18
C SER A 278 20.04 4.59 -12.54
N TRP A 279 18.82 4.74 -12.02
CA TRP A 279 17.98 5.93 -12.20
C TRP A 279 18.18 6.96 -11.10
N PHE A 280 18.85 6.60 -10.01
CA PHE A 280 19.04 7.48 -8.87
C PHE A 280 20.02 8.61 -9.18
N THR A 281 19.68 9.83 -8.79
CA THR A 281 20.63 10.94 -8.71
C THR A 281 20.56 11.60 -7.33
N PRO A 282 21.70 11.95 -6.69
CA PRO A 282 21.68 12.59 -5.37
C PRO A 282 20.87 13.89 -5.30
N GLN A 283 20.80 14.63 -6.42
CA GLN A 283 20.11 15.91 -6.51
C GLN A 283 18.59 15.77 -6.66
N ARG A 284 18.12 14.72 -7.35
CA ARG A 284 16.70 14.58 -7.68
C ARG A 284 16.01 13.39 -7.04
N GLY A 285 16.74 12.38 -6.59
CA GLY A 285 16.18 11.09 -6.18
C GLY A 285 15.91 10.16 -7.37
N TRP A 286 14.90 9.31 -7.24
CA TRP A 286 14.41 8.43 -8.32
C TRP A 286 13.33 9.14 -9.14
N PRO A 287 13.51 9.35 -10.45
CA PRO A 287 12.53 10.04 -11.27
C PRO A 287 11.23 9.24 -11.41
N ASP A 288 10.13 9.96 -11.65
CA ASP A 288 8.89 9.34 -12.12
C ASP A 288 9.00 9.06 -13.62
N LEU A 289 9.07 7.77 -13.97
CA LEU A 289 9.23 7.31 -15.35
C LEU A 289 7.93 7.30 -16.16
N ARG A 290 6.80 7.70 -15.54
CA ARG A 290 5.53 7.92 -16.24
C ARG A 290 5.47 9.26 -16.97
N HIS A 291 6.49 10.10 -16.84
CA HIS A 291 6.58 11.39 -17.52
C HIS A 291 7.86 11.47 -18.33
N THR A 292 7.81 12.08 -19.52
CA THR A 292 8.98 12.29 -20.37
C THR A 292 9.91 13.38 -19.86
N ASP A 293 9.37 14.31 -19.04
CA ASP A 293 10.16 15.31 -18.35
C ASP A 293 10.54 14.83 -16.94
N HIS A 294 11.83 14.54 -16.75
CA HIS A 294 12.43 14.17 -15.46
C HIS A 294 13.14 15.34 -14.78
N SER A 295 12.81 16.59 -15.15
CA SER A 295 13.46 17.80 -14.63
C SER A 295 12.99 18.23 -13.24
N GLY A 296 11.82 17.75 -12.79
CA GLY A 296 11.25 18.03 -11.47
C GLY A 296 11.88 17.27 -10.30
N CYS A 297 11.49 17.63 -9.08
CA CYS A 297 11.81 16.84 -7.88
C CYS A 297 11.16 15.45 -7.96
N ALA A 298 11.88 14.39 -7.59
CA ALA A 298 11.30 13.07 -7.52
C ALA A 298 10.10 13.02 -6.57
N PRO A 299 9.10 12.18 -6.88
CA PRO A 299 8.05 11.90 -5.93
C PRO A 299 8.61 11.23 -4.66
N SER A 300 7.92 11.45 -3.54
CA SER A 300 7.99 10.58 -2.37
C SER A 300 6.58 10.07 -2.13
N ALA A 301 6.36 8.80 -2.45
CA ALA A 301 5.14 8.08 -2.18
C ALA A 301 5.46 6.60 -1.99
N TRP A 302 4.55 5.87 -1.35
CA TRP A 302 4.61 4.42 -1.28
C TRP A 302 4.55 3.82 -2.70
N CYS A 303 3.65 4.29 -3.56
CA CYS A 303 3.50 3.73 -4.90
C CYS A 303 4.73 4.00 -5.79
N HIS A 304 5.21 5.24 -5.82
CA HIS A 304 6.31 5.70 -6.68
C HIS A 304 7.24 6.65 -5.91
N GLY A 305 8.52 6.32 -5.84
CA GLY A 305 9.55 7.21 -5.28
C GLY A 305 10.07 6.79 -3.92
N ALA A 306 10.63 7.77 -3.20
CA ALA A 306 11.57 7.53 -2.10
C ALA A 306 10.98 6.68 -0.96
N ALA A 307 9.74 6.92 -0.54
CA ALA A 307 9.14 6.16 0.57
C ALA A 307 9.00 4.66 0.26
N GLY A 308 8.37 4.30 -0.88
CA GLY A 308 8.24 2.91 -1.32
C GLY A 308 9.57 2.22 -1.56
N ILE A 309 10.51 2.91 -2.23
CA ILE A 309 11.86 2.37 -2.47
C ILE A 309 12.59 2.16 -1.14
N GLY A 310 12.53 3.11 -0.21
CA GLY A 310 13.12 3.00 1.11
C GLY A 310 12.59 1.79 1.89
N LEU A 311 11.28 1.53 1.83
CA LEU A 311 10.67 0.34 2.45
C LEU A 311 11.26 -0.95 1.88
N THR A 312 11.37 -1.05 0.56
CA THR A 312 11.95 -2.23 -0.10
C THR A 312 13.41 -2.45 0.29
N ARG A 313 14.21 -1.38 0.38
CA ARG A 313 15.63 -1.44 0.74
C ARG A 313 15.82 -1.81 2.21
N LEU A 314 14.99 -1.27 3.10
CA LEU A 314 15.03 -1.61 4.52
C LEU A 314 14.72 -3.10 4.73
N ARG A 315 13.69 -3.62 4.05
CA ARG A 315 13.35 -5.04 4.12
C ARG A 315 14.41 -5.94 3.49
N ALA A 316 14.94 -5.59 2.33
CA ALA A 316 16.04 -6.33 1.71
C ALA A 316 17.28 -6.38 2.61
N TRP A 317 17.59 -5.31 3.34
CA TRP A 317 18.64 -5.33 4.36
C TRP A 317 18.34 -6.34 5.48
N GLN A 318 17.11 -6.42 5.99
CA GLN A 318 16.75 -7.44 6.99
C GLN A 318 16.93 -8.87 6.47
N LEU A 319 16.57 -9.11 5.21
CA LEU A 319 16.62 -10.44 4.60
C LEU A 319 18.05 -10.89 4.29
N THR A 320 18.94 -9.96 3.94
CA THR A 320 20.26 -10.27 3.37
C THR A 320 21.44 -9.86 4.26
N GLY A 321 21.23 -8.94 5.20
CA GLY A 321 22.29 -8.29 5.98
C GLY A 321 23.20 -7.35 5.17
N ALA A 322 22.94 -7.16 3.87
CA ALA A 322 23.85 -6.43 2.98
C ALA A 322 23.89 -4.91 3.33
N PRO A 323 25.07 -4.34 3.66
CA PRO A 323 25.17 -2.93 4.06
C PRO A 323 24.72 -1.93 3.00
N ALA A 324 24.82 -2.28 1.71
CA ALA A 324 24.40 -1.44 0.59
C ALA A 324 22.90 -1.11 0.66
N TYR A 325 22.05 -2.09 0.99
CA TYR A 325 20.61 -1.86 1.10
C TYR A 325 20.25 -0.98 2.30
N ARG A 326 20.98 -1.12 3.42
CA ARG A 326 20.83 -0.21 4.56
C ARG A 326 21.19 1.22 4.18
N ALA A 327 22.29 1.43 3.47
CA ALA A 327 22.70 2.75 3.01
C ALA A 327 21.67 3.37 2.05
N ALA A 328 21.16 2.59 1.10
CA ALA A 328 20.11 3.03 0.17
C ALA A 328 18.81 3.39 0.90
N ALA A 329 18.41 2.60 1.91
CA ALA A 329 17.25 2.91 2.74
C ALA A 329 17.41 4.24 3.50
N VAL A 330 18.60 4.51 4.05
CA VAL A 330 18.90 5.78 4.73
C VAL A 330 18.82 6.98 3.78
N GLU A 331 19.34 6.83 2.55
CA GLU A 331 19.24 7.90 1.57
C GLU A 331 17.79 8.15 1.11
N ALA A 332 17.02 7.08 0.93
CA ALA A 332 15.59 7.17 0.64
C ALA A 332 14.82 7.86 1.78
N MET A 333 15.13 7.55 3.04
CA MET A 333 14.55 8.26 4.20
C MET A 333 14.85 9.75 4.19
N ARG A 334 16.08 10.14 3.84
CA ARG A 334 16.45 11.56 3.76
C ARG A 334 15.62 12.32 2.72
N LEU A 335 15.36 11.69 1.57
CA LEU A 335 14.53 12.28 0.52
C LEU A 335 13.06 12.36 0.95
N ALA A 336 12.52 11.27 1.51
CA ALA A 336 11.15 11.24 2.03
C ALA A 336 10.93 12.31 3.12
N ALA A 337 11.91 12.51 4.00
CA ALA A 337 11.81 13.49 5.07
C ALA A 337 11.66 14.93 4.53
N GLN A 338 12.38 15.29 3.47
CA GLN A 338 12.25 16.61 2.83
C GLN A 338 10.86 16.82 2.24
N VAL A 339 10.32 15.82 1.54
CA VAL A 339 8.99 15.90 0.94
C VAL A 339 7.91 15.99 2.02
N VAL A 340 7.98 15.14 3.05
CA VAL A 340 7.04 15.17 4.17
C VAL A 340 7.06 16.52 4.87
N LEU A 341 8.23 17.04 5.25
CA LEU A 341 8.31 18.34 5.92
C LEU A 341 7.77 19.49 5.06
N SER A 342 8.00 19.46 3.75
CA SER A 342 7.41 20.42 2.83
C SER A 342 5.89 20.28 2.71
N ALA A 343 5.37 19.05 2.68
CA ALA A 343 3.94 18.77 2.57
C ALA A 343 3.19 19.18 3.85
N LEU A 344 3.79 18.98 5.03
CA LEU A 344 3.23 19.42 6.31
C LEU A 344 3.21 20.95 6.47
N ALA A 345 3.94 21.70 5.64
CA ALA A 345 3.88 23.16 5.61
C ALA A 345 2.83 23.73 4.63
N GLY A 346 2.20 22.87 3.80
CA GLY A 346 1.39 23.30 2.66
C GLY A 346 0.18 22.43 2.36
N VAL A 347 0.15 21.79 1.18
CA VAL A 347 -0.98 20.94 0.75
C VAL A 347 -0.83 19.55 1.35
N HIS A 348 -1.85 19.11 2.07
CA HIS A 348 -1.83 17.88 2.83
C HIS A 348 -2.63 16.79 2.12
N ASN A 349 -2.04 15.60 1.98
CA ASN A 349 -2.72 14.37 1.61
C ASN A 349 -2.34 13.33 2.68
N TYR A 350 -3.33 12.76 3.36
CA TYR A 350 -3.11 11.79 4.45
C TYR A 350 -3.41 10.34 4.05
N SER A 351 -3.53 10.07 2.75
CA SER A 351 -3.66 8.71 2.22
C SER A 351 -2.39 7.87 2.42
N LEU A 352 -2.53 6.56 2.33
CA LEU A 352 -1.40 5.62 2.45
C LEU A 352 -0.64 5.44 1.14
N CYS A 353 -1.30 5.58 -0.02
CA CYS A 353 -0.66 5.32 -1.31
C CYS A 353 0.39 6.38 -1.68
N HIS A 354 0.07 7.66 -1.45
CA HIS A 354 0.90 8.81 -1.86
C HIS A 354 0.65 10.04 -0.99
N GLY A 355 0.38 9.81 0.29
CA GLY A 355 0.24 10.84 1.31
C GLY A 355 1.25 10.71 2.44
N VAL A 356 1.30 11.70 3.31
CA VAL A 356 2.27 11.77 4.42
C VAL A 356 2.12 10.62 5.41
N ALA A 357 0.92 10.04 5.52
CA ALA A 357 0.67 8.86 6.35
C ALA A 357 1.35 7.60 5.78
N GLY A 358 1.34 7.46 4.45
CA GLY A 358 2.06 6.39 3.77
C GLY A 358 3.58 6.54 3.89
N ASP A 359 4.08 7.75 3.68
CA ASP A 359 5.51 8.05 3.80
C ASP A 359 6.03 7.82 5.23
N ALA A 360 5.19 8.09 6.24
CA ALA A 360 5.54 7.87 7.64
C ALA A 360 5.80 6.41 8.01
N GLU A 361 5.27 5.45 7.23
CA GLU A 361 5.51 4.02 7.46
C GLU A 361 7.01 3.68 7.31
N LEU A 362 7.71 4.33 6.38
CA LEU A 362 9.17 4.17 6.23
C LEU A 362 9.90 4.58 7.51
N PHE A 363 9.55 5.73 8.08
CA PHE A 363 10.18 6.22 9.30
C PHE A 363 9.83 5.36 10.51
N LEU A 364 8.59 4.88 10.60
CA LEU A 364 8.14 3.99 11.67
C LEU A 364 8.92 2.67 11.67
N LEU A 365 9.10 2.05 10.50
CA LEU A 365 9.90 0.84 10.37
C LEU A 365 11.38 1.10 10.64
N ALA A 366 11.94 2.19 10.12
CA ALA A 366 13.34 2.54 10.37
C ALA A 366 13.62 2.79 11.85
N ALA A 367 12.72 3.48 12.56
CA ALA A 367 12.81 3.66 14.01
C ALA A 367 12.89 2.31 14.73
N SER A 368 12.00 1.37 14.38
CA SER A 368 11.97 0.05 15.00
C SER A 368 13.17 -0.83 14.65
N LEU A 369 13.66 -0.76 13.41
CA LEU A 369 14.66 -1.70 12.89
C LEU A 369 16.09 -1.21 13.03
N LEU A 370 16.31 0.10 12.96
CA LEU A 370 17.62 0.74 13.04
C LEU A 370 17.87 1.39 14.40
N GLY A 371 16.86 1.48 15.27
CA GLY A 371 16.93 2.27 16.50
C GLY A 371 17.07 3.76 16.23
N ASP A 372 16.57 4.22 15.08
CA ASP A 372 16.76 5.60 14.60
C ASP A 372 15.78 6.56 15.28
N GLY A 373 16.32 7.37 16.21
CA GLY A 373 15.55 8.37 16.94
C GLY A 373 15.07 9.53 16.07
N GLU A 374 15.80 9.89 15.00
CA GLU A 374 15.37 10.93 14.05
C GLU A 374 14.17 10.42 13.23
N ALA A 375 14.21 9.16 12.79
CA ALA A 375 13.07 8.53 12.12
C ALA A 375 11.84 8.45 13.05
N ALA A 376 12.03 8.08 14.31
CA ALA A 376 10.94 8.05 15.30
C ALA A 376 10.28 9.44 15.47
N GLN A 377 11.10 10.50 15.51
CA GLN A 377 10.61 11.87 15.60
C GLN A 377 9.83 12.30 14.35
N LEU A 378 10.30 11.96 13.15
CA LEU A 378 9.61 12.28 11.90
C LEU A 378 8.22 11.61 11.82
N ALA A 379 8.13 10.31 12.17
CA ALA A 379 6.84 9.62 12.24
C ALA A 379 5.90 10.28 13.26
N ALA A 380 6.42 10.66 14.44
CA ALA A 380 5.66 11.39 15.44
C ALA A 380 5.22 12.78 14.97
N THR A 381 6.05 13.51 14.21
CA THR A 381 5.70 14.81 13.63
C THR A 381 4.50 14.71 12.68
N VAL A 382 4.45 13.68 11.82
CA VAL A 382 3.29 13.46 10.92
C VAL A 382 2.02 13.18 11.72
N ALA A 383 2.12 12.35 12.77
CA ALA A 383 1.00 12.02 13.64
C ALA A 383 0.49 13.26 14.39
N LEU A 384 1.39 14.01 15.04
CA LEU A 384 1.06 15.23 15.79
C LEU A 384 0.41 16.28 14.89
N HIS A 385 0.97 16.53 13.70
CA HIS A 385 0.34 17.43 12.74
C HIS A 385 -1.10 17.00 12.41
N GLY A 386 -1.32 15.70 12.17
CA GLY A 386 -2.66 15.18 11.89
C GLY A 386 -3.62 15.39 13.06
N LEU A 387 -3.14 15.16 14.29
CA LEU A 387 -3.90 15.34 15.51
C LEU A 387 -4.32 16.80 15.73
N SER A 388 -3.41 17.77 15.62
CA SER A 388 -3.77 19.19 15.80
C SER A 388 -4.63 19.73 14.68
N THR A 389 -4.32 19.36 13.44
CA THR A 389 -4.93 20.01 12.27
C THR A 389 -6.31 19.45 11.97
N TYR A 390 -6.53 18.14 12.15
CA TYR A 390 -7.77 17.48 11.71
C TYR A 390 -8.55 16.81 12.84
N ALA A 391 -7.88 16.09 13.73
CA ALA A 391 -8.59 15.37 14.80
C ALA A 391 -9.24 16.37 15.79
N GLN A 392 -8.47 17.35 16.28
CA GLN A 392 -8.96 18.34 17.26
C GLN A 392 -9.93 19.36 16.67
N SER A 393 -9.74 19.75 15.40
CA SER A 393 -10.59 20.75 14.74
C SER A 393 -11.91 20.16 14.21
N GLY A 394 -12.00 18.84 14.08
CA GLY A 394 -13.11 18.16 13.41
C GLY A 394 -13.11 18.33 11.89
N ALA A 395 -12.04 18.86 11.29
CA ALA A 395 -11.93 19.02 9.85
C ALA A 395 -11.97 17.68 9.09
N ARG A 396 -12.26 17.77 7.79
CA ARG A 396 -12.19 16.62 6.89
C ARG A 396 -10.74 16.23 6.66
N TRP A 397 -10.48 14.93 6.61
CA TRP A 397 -9.15 14.42 6.33
C TRP A 397 -8.92 14.46 4.82
N PRO A 398 -7.81 15.06 4.36
CA PRO A 398 -7.54 15.12 2.94
C PRO A 398 -7.14 13.75 2.41
N CYS A 399 -7.78 13.37 1.31
CA CYS A 399 -7.58 12.07 0.67
C CYS A 399 -6.61 12.13 -0.53
N GLY A 400 -6.28 10.95 -1.06
CA GLY A 400 -5.39 10.78 -2.21
C GLY A 400 -6.04 11.06 -3.56
N VAL A 401 -7.32 11.44 -3.60
CA VAL A 401 -8.05 11.75 -4.83
C VAL A 401 -8.19 13.26 -4.96
N ALA A 402 -7.53 13.83 -5.97
CA ALA A 402 -7.58 15.26 -6.22
C ALA A 402 -9.03 15.74 -6.45
N GLY A 403 -9.46 16.79 -5.74
CA GLY A 403 -10.80 17.36 -5.88
C GLY A 403 -11.92 16.62 -5.13
N ALA A 404 -11.68 15.43 -4.59
CA ALA A 404 -12.70 14.65 -3.88
C ALA A 404 -12.99 15.13 -2.44
N GLY A 405 -12.03 15.86 -1.84
CA GLY A 405 -12.09 16.22 -0.42
C GLY A 405 -11.71 15.04 0.47
N GLU A 406 -12.60 14.06 0.64
CA GLU A 406 -12.43 12.89 1.51
C GLU A 406 -12.84 11.59 0.79
N SER A 407 -12.17 10.48 1.10
CA SER A 407 -12.50 9.13 0.61
C SER A 407 -12.58 8.18 1.81
N PRO A 408 -13.52 7.23 1.86
CA PRO A 408 -13.59 6.25 2.95
C PRO A 408 -12.53 5.13 2.86
N SER A 409 -11.89 4.96 1.70
CA SER A 409 -11.05 3.80 1.39
C SER A 409 -9.76 3.65 2.21
N LEU A 410 -9.11 2.48 2.11
CA LEU A 410 -7.85 2.19 2.78
C LEU A 410 -6.67 2.94 2.14
N MET A 411 -6.43 2.77 0.84
CA MET A 411 -5.18 3.27 0.26
C MET A 411 -5.25 4.75 -0.10
N LEU A 412 -6.44 5.28 -0.35
CA LEU A 412 -6.67 6.66 -0.75
C LEU A 412 -7.39 7.49 0.30
N GLY A 413 -7.92 6.89 1.36
CA GLY A 413 -8.91 7.52 2.22
C GLY A 413 -8.63 7.43 3.73
N ILE A 414 -9.66 7.77 4.49
CA ILE A 414 -9.60 7.89 5.94
C ILE A 414 -9.44 6.55 6.66
N ALA A 415 -9.87 5.43 6.08
CA ALA A 415 -9.53 4.12 6.65
C ALA A 415 -8.02 3.91 6.69
N GLY A 416 -7.29 4.38 5.67
CA GLY A 416 -5.82 4.41 5.66
C GLY A 416 -5.21 5.33 6.69
N THR A 417 -5.75 6.55 6.80
CA THR A 417 -5.32 7.51 7.82
C THR A 417 -5.53 6.96 9.23
N GLY A 418 -6.68 6.33 9.49
CA GLY A 418 -6.95 5.63 10.75
C GLY A 418 -5.99 4.47 10.98
N TYR A 419 -5.68 3.70 9.93
CA TYR A 419 -4.71 2.61 10.00
C TYR A 419 -3.30 3.11 10.38
N PHE A 420 -2.87 4.24 9.82
CA PHE A 420 -1.62 4.90 10.20
C PHE A 420 -1.61 5.27 11.70
N PHE A 421 -2.68 5.87 12.22
CA PHE A 421 -2.75 6.16 13.65
C PHE A 421 -2.74 4.90 14.52
N LEU A 422 -3.39 3.82 14.07
CA LEU A 422 -3.34 2.53 14.75
C LEU A 422 -1.94 1.91 14.72
N ARG A 423 -1.18 2.10 13.62
CA ARG A 423 0.24 1.74 13.52
C ARG A 423 1.10 2.55 14.49
N MET A 424 0.87 3.86 14.60
CA MET A 424 1.58 4.73 15.55
C MET A 424 1.28 4.38 17.01
N ALA A 425 0.04 3.98 17.32
CA ALA A 425 -0.37 3.60 18.66
C ALA A 425 0.24 2.26 19.11
N ALA A 426 0.30 1.28 18.21
CA ALA A 426 0.72 -0.08 18.56
C ALA A 426 1.48 -0.77 17.41
N PRO A 427 2.70 -0.33 17.05
CA PRO A 427 3.40 -0.80 15.86
C PRO A 427 3.77 -2.28 15.89
N GLN A 428 3.85 -2.90 17.07
CA GLN A 428 4.14 -4.33 17.22
C GLN A 428 2.88 -5.21 17.10
N ARG A 429 1.69 -4.62 17.24
CA ARG A 429 0.40 -5.33 17.17
C ARG A 429 -0.33 -5.07 15.86
N THR A 430 -0.05 -3.95 15.20
CA THR A 430 -0.68 -3.57 13.92
C THR A 430 0.32 -3.83 12.81
N ARG A 431 0.01 -4.79 11.93
CA ARG A 431 0.87 -5.14 10.79
C ARG A 431 0.92 -4.00 9.77
N SER A 432 1.96 -3.92 8.96
CA SER A 432 1.94 -2.99 7.82
C SER A 432 1.02 -3.52 6.72
N VAL A 433 0.22 -2.63 6.13
CA VAL A 433 -0.51 -2.89 4.87
C VAL A 433 0.25 -2.36 3.64
N LEU A 434 1.37 -1.69 3.87
CA LEU A 434 2.26 -1.14 2.83
C LEU A 434 3.49 -1.99 2.58
N LEU A 435 3.78 -2.93 3.49
CA LEU A 435 4.87 -3.89 3.35
C LEU A 435 4.44 -5.23 3.98
N ILE A 436 3.98 -6.16 3.15
CA ILE A 436 3.60 -7.50 3.61
C ILE A 436 4.87 -8.32 3.83
N THR A 437 5.08 -8.80 5.05
CA THR A 437 6.23 -9.63 5.43
C THR A 437 5.77 -11.05 5.77
N PRO A 438 6.26 -12.10 5.09
CA PRO A 438 5.98 -13.51 5.38
C PRO A 438 6.40 -13.98 6.78
#